data_AF-A0A5A7RQT9-F1
#
_entry.id   AF-A0A5A7RQT9-F1
#
_cell.length_a   1.000
_cell.length_b   1.000
_cell.length_c   1.000
_cell.angle_alpha   90.00
_cell.angle_beta   90.00
_cell.angle_gamma   90.00
#
_symmetry.space_group_name_H-M   'P 1'
#
loop_
_entity.id
_entity.type
_entity.pdbx_description
1 polymer ?
#
loop_
_entity_poly.entity_id
_entity_poly.type
_entity_poly.pdbx_seq_one_letter_code
_entity_poly.pdbx_strand_id
1 'polypeptide(L)'
;MLLLVITILAYAVGAFPLILLSYILFRFIDFGNIMHLLLLSLFVVLGYLLLIFSLIFSSAFFINVFNLKYKEGTYRKTLDDKMAFKFTAYFALYYPTYKLINLFVIPPIKSFYLSLIGCKIGKNVFLSGEEWLDPCLIEIGDNTMIGGRAMILGHIAEHKLILQLNFAIWPFSH
;
A
#
# COMPACT_ATOMS: atom_id res chain seq x y z
N MET A 1 -13.19 7.88 -15.56
CA MET A 1 -12.43 9.15 -15.51
C MET A 1 -12.05 9.53 -14.07
N LEU A 2 -13.01 9.67 -13.14
CA LEU A 2 -12.73 10.05 -11.75
C LEU A 2 -11.71 9.14 -11.03
N LEU A 3 -11.86 7.83 -11.16
CA LEU A 3 -10.92 6.84 -10.61
C LEU A 3 -9.47 7.14 -11.00
N LEU A 4 -9.21 7.33 -12.30
CA LEU A 4 -7.87 7.62 -12.81
C LEU A 4 -7.31 8.92 -12.24
N VAL A 5 -8.14 9.95 -12.14
CA VAL A 5 -7.74 11.26 -11.60
C VAL A 5 -7.32 11.12 -10.13
N ILE A 6 -8.11 10.44 -9.30
CA ILE A 6 -7.78 10.19 -7.89
C ILE A 6 -6.45 9.45 -7.77
N THR A 7 -6.28 8.40 -8.56
CA THR A 7 -5.05 7.58 -8.56
C THR A 7 -3.83 8.39 -8.98
N ILE A 8 -3.91 9.16 -10.07
CA ILE A 8 -2.81 10.00 -10.55
C ILE A 8 -2.44 11.06 -9.50
N LEU A 9 -3.44 11.73 -8.90
CA LEU A 9 -3.20 12.75 -7.89
C LEU A 9 -2.53 12.16 -6.64
N ALA A 10 -2.99 11.02 -6.16
CA ALA A 10 -2.39 10.35 -5.00
C ALA A 10 -0.91 10.01 -5.25
N TYR A 11 -0.59 9.48 -6.44
CA TYR A 11 0.80 9.15 -6.78
C TYR A 11 1.65 10.38 -7.08
N ALA A 12 1.09 11.43 -7.68
CA ALA A 12 1.80 12.70 -7.90
C ALA A 12 2.18 13.36 -6.56
N VAL A 13 1.24 13.42 -5.61
CA VAL A 13 1.49 13.94 -4.26
C VAL A 13 2.53 13.08 -3.53
N GLY A 14 2.42 11.75 -3.64
CA GLY A 14 3.38 10.84 -3.01
C GLY A 14 4.79 10.92 -3.61
N ALA A 15 4.92 11.16 -4.91
CA ALA A 15 6.22 11.30 -5.57
C ALA A 15 6.88 12.68 -5.31
N PHE A 16 6.09 13.70 -4.97
CA PHE A 16 6.56 15.08 -4.86
C PHE A 16 7.78 15.27 -3.92
N PRO A 17 7.83 14.69 -2.70
CA PRO A 17 9.00 14.84 -1.83
C PRO A 17 10.30 14.29 -2.44
N LEU A 18 10.24 13.17 -3.16
CA LEU A 18 11.40 12.62 -3.85
C LEU A 18 11.86 13.54 -5.00
N ILE A 19 10.92 14.09 -5.77
CA ILE A 19 11.23 15.00 -6.88
C ILE A 19 11.86 16.28 -6.34
N LEU A 20 11.32 16.84 -5.25
CA LEU A 20 11.87 18.02 -4.60
C LEU A 20 13.30 17.77 -4.07
N LEU A 21 13.53 16.65 -3.40
CA LEU A 21 14.85 16.27 -2.91
C LEU A 21 15.84 16.11 -4.08
N SER A 22 15.45 15.38 -5.11
CA SER A 22 16.26 15.17 -6.32
C SER A 22 16.62 16.50 -6.98
N TYR A 23 15.66 17.42 -7.11
CA TYR A 23 15.89 18.75 -7.66
C TYR A 23 16.91 19.57 -6.87
N ILE A 24 16.87 19.49 -5.54
CA ILE A 24 17.85 20.16 -4.68
C ILE A 24 19.23 19.52 -4.84
N LEU A 25 19.31 18.18 -4.79
CA LEU A 25 20.58 17.45 -4.86
C LEU A 25 21.31 17.67 -6.19
N PHE A 26 20.61 17.63 -7.32
CA PHE A 26 21.23 17.80 -8.64
C PHE A 26 21.91 19.17 -8.82
N ARG A 27 21.58 20.18 -8.02
CA ARG A 27 22.26 21.48 -8.04
C ARG A 27 23.69 21.43 -7.49
N PHE A 28 24.02 20.40 -6.71
CA PHE A 28 25.31 20.27 -6.02
C PHE A 28 26.15 19.10 -6.55
N ILE A 29 25.62 18.32 -7.50
CA ILE A 29 26.30 17.14 -8.04
C ILE A 29 27.08 17.52 -9.30
N ASP A 30 28.38 17.23 -9.27
CA ASP A 30 29.25 17.19 -10.44
C ASP A 30 29.42 15.74 -10.91
N PHE A 31 28.94 15.43 -12.12
CA PHE A 31 29.00 14.08 -12.71
C PHE A 31 30.41 13.67 -13.15
N GLY A 32 31.36 14.61 -13.25
CA GLY A 32 32.77 14.29 -13.50
C GLY A 32 33.51 13.75 -12.28
N ASN A 33 32.95 13.91 -11.07
CA ASN A 33 33.60 13.53 -9.82
C ASN A 33 33.10 12.18 -9.28
N ILE A 34 34.00 11.20 -9.19
CA ILE A 34 33.70 9.84 -8.70
C ILE A 34 33.09 9.83 -7.28
N MET A 35 33.50 10.74 -6.40
CA MET A 35 32.96 10.82 -5.04
C MET A 35 31.49 11.27 -5.05
N HIS A 36 31.13 12.17 -5.95
CA HIS A 36 29.73 12.59 -6.13
C HIS A 36 28.88 11.46 -6.72
N LEU A 37 29.43 10.64 -7.62
CA LEU A 37 28.75 9.45 -8.14
C LEU A 37 28.50 8.40 -7.04
N LEU A 38 29.48 8.19 -6.16
CA LEU A 38 29.31 7.32 -4.98
C LEU A 38 28.24 7.85 -4.03
N LEU A 39 28.26 9.16 -3.71
CA LEU A 39 27.20 9.77 -2.90
C LEU A 39 25.82 9.66 -3.56
N LEU A 40 25.74 9.82 -4.87
CA LEU A 40 24.49 9.67 -5.62
C LEU A 40 23.89 8.26 -5.46
N SER A 41 24.71 7.21 -5.46
CA SER A 41 24.22 5.85 -5.21
C SER A 41 23.55 5.68 -3.84
N LEU A 42 24.10 6.32 -2.80
CA LEU A 42 23.50 6.35 -1.46
C LEU A 42 22.17 7.13 -1.49
N PHE A 43 22.14 8.26 -2.20
CA PHE A 43 20.91 9.06 -2.36
C PHE A 43 19.81 8.32 -3.12
N VAL A 44 20.13 7.43 -4.06
CA VAL A 44 19.11 6.60 -4.73
C VAL A 44 18.41 5.68 -3.72
N VAL A 45 19.17 5.03 -2.84
CA VAL A 45 18.59 4.16 -1.79
C VAL A 45 17.74 4.97 -0.80
N LEU A 46 18.27 6.11 -0.33
CA LEU A 46 17.52 6.98 0.59
C LEU A 46 16.27 7.60 -0.08
N GLY A 47 16.39 7.99 -1.35
CA GLY A 47 15.28 8.52 -2.14
C GLY A 47 14.17 7.48 -2.34
N TYR A 48 14.54 6.21 -2.50
CA TYR A 48 13.58 5.12 -2.55
C TYR A 48 12.83 4.94 -1.22
N LEU A 49 13.53 4.98 -0.08
CA LEU A 49 12.90 4.92 1.25
C LEU A 49 11.97 6.12 1.48
N LEU A 50 12.38 7.32 1.07
CA LEU A 50 11.55 8.52 1.12
C LEU A 50 10.29 8.38 0.26
N LEU A 51 10.42 7.81 -0.95
CA LEU A 51 9.30 7.55 -1.83
C LEU A 51 8.30 6.59 -1.20
N ILE A 52 8.75 5.46 -0.64
CA ILE A 52 7.87 4.51 0.06
C ILE A 52 7.12 5.21 1.19
N PHE A 53 7.86 5.92 2.05
CA PHE A 53 7.27 6.60 3.20
C PHE A 53 6.21 7.61 2.76
N SER A 54 6.52 8.44 1.78
CA SER A 54 5.58 9.42 1.22
C SER A 54 4.35 8.77 0.57
N LEU A 55 4.53 7.67 -0.16
CA LEU A 55 3.43 6.93 -0.80
C LEU A 55 2.50 6.26 0.22
N ILE A 56 3.03 5.78 1.35
CA ILE A 56 2.23 5.25 2.46
C ILE A 56 1.25 6.31 2.95
N PHE A 57 1.75 7.52 3.28
CA PHE A 57 0.88 8.59 3.76
C PHE A 57 -0.06 9.12 2.69
N SER A 58 0.42 9.30 1.46
CA SER A 58 -0.43 9.79 0.37
C SER A 58 -1.56 8.81 0.06
N SER A 59 -1.26 7.54 -0.21
CA SER A 59 -2.30 6.55 -0.52
C SER A 59 -3.27 6.35 0.64
N ALA A 60 -2.79 6.29 1.88
CA ALA A 60 -3.65 6.21 3.06
C ALA A 60 -4.52 7.46 3.22
N PHE A 61 -3.99 8.66 2.99
CA PHE A 61 -4.76 9.91 3.03
C PHE A 61 -5.91 9.87 2.03
N PHE A 62 -5.64 9.55 0.76
CA PHE A 62 -6.68 9.47 -0.27
C PHE A 62 -7.71 8.36 0.03
N ILE A 63 -7.28 7.17 0.48
CA ILE A 63 -8.20 6.10 0.88
C ILE A 63 -9.16 6.54 1.99
N ASN A 64 -8.66 7.24 3.00
CA ASN A 64 -9.45 7.66 4.15
C ASN A 64 -10.34 8.89 3.83
N VAL A 65 -9.80 9.91 3.15
CA VAL A 65 -10.54 11.14 2.79
C VAL A 65 -11.69 10.86 1.82
N PHE A 66 -11.46 10.02 0.82
CA PHE A 66 -12.51 9.62 -0.13
C PHE A 66 -13.39 8.47 0.38
N ASN A 67 -13.17 8.00 1.63
CA ASN A 67 -13.91 6.90 2.26
C ASN A 67 -14.02 5.66 1.35
N LEU A 68 -12.87 5.21 0.82
CA LEU A 68 -12.79 4.13 -0.17
C LEU A 68 -12.80 2.73 0.45
N LYS A 69 -12.76 2.62 1.78
CA LYS A 69 -12.85 1.34 2.49
C LYS A 69 -14.15 0.62 2.10
N TYR A 70 -13.99 -0.60 1.57
CA TYR A 70 -15.08 -1.46 1.13
C TYR A 70 -15.58 -2.33 2.28
N LYS A 71 -16.78 -2.90 2.11
CA LYS A 71 -17.46 -3.70 3.14
C LYS A 71 -17.90 -5.04 2.57
N GLU A 72 -18.18 -5.97 3.46
CA GLU A 72 -18.77 -7.26 3.11
C GLU A 72 -20.14 -7.10 2.45
N GLY A 73 -20.41 -7.97 1.48
CA GLY A 73 -21.66 -8.03 0.76
C GLY A 73 -21.49 -8.52 -0.68
N THR A 74 -22.62 -8.61 -1.37
CA THR A 74 -22.67 -9.01 -2.78
C THR A 74 -23.15 -7.83 -3.61
N TYR A 75 -22.29 -7.37 -4.51
CA TYR A 75 -22.46 -6.15 -5.30
C TYR A 75 -22.42 -6.44 -6.80
N ARG A 76 -22.89 -5.48 -7.61
CA ARG A 76 -22.66 -5.57 -9.06
C ARG A 76 -21.19 -5.29 -9.34
N LYS A 77 -20.64 -5.97 -10.33
CA LYS A 77 -19.23 -5.81 -10.72
C LYS A 77 -18.94 -4.51 -11.49
N THR A 78 -19.97 -3.85 -12.01
CA THR A 78 -19.82 -2.60 -12.78
C THR A 78 -19.44 -1.44 -11.88
N LEU A 79 -18.66 -0.48 -12.40
CA LEU A 79 -18.22 0.71 -11.66
C LEU A 79 -19.36 1.67 -11.29
N ASP A 80 -20.56 1.44 -11.83
CA ASP A 80 -21.78 2.16 -11.43
C ASP A 80 -22.23 1.77 -10.02
N ASP A 81 -21.86 0.56 -9.57
CA ASP A 81 -22.06 0.14 -8.19
C ASP A 81 -21.02 0.82 -7.29
N LYS A 82 -21.53 1.55 -6.29
CA LYS A 82 -20.71 2.32 -5.36
C LYS A 82 -19.65 1.46 -4.66
N MET A 83 -19.95 0.20 -4.33
CA MET A 83 -19.00 -0.67 -3.64
C MET A 83 -17.97 -1.26 -4.58
N ALA A 84 -18.34 -1.60 -5.81
CA ALA A 84 -17.36 -1.98 -6.82
C ALA A 84 -16.42 -0.82 -7.19
N PHE A 85 -16.95 0.41 -7.28
CA PHE A 85 -16.12 1.60 -7.44
C PHE A 85 -15.14 1.77 -6.29
N LYS A 86 -15.61 1.69 -5.04
CA LYS A 86 -14.77 1.79 -3.85
C LYS A 86 -13.68 0.72 -3.81
N PHE A 87 -14.05 -0.54 -4.02
CA PHE A 87 -13.11 -1.67 -4.07
C PHE A 87 -12.04 -1.45 -5.13
N THR A 88 -12.44 -1.05 -6.35
CA THR A 88 -11.50 -0.81 -7.45
C THR A 88 -10.57 0.38 -7.16
N ALA A 89 -11.13 1.49 -6.65
CA ALA A 89 -10.36 2.68 -6.28
C ALA A 89 -9.38 2.42 -5.14
N TYR A 90 -9.83 1.67 -4.14
CA TYR A 90 -8.99 1.20 -3.06
C TYR A 90 -7.83 0.38 -3.60
N PHE A 91 -8.11 -0.63 -4.44
CA PHE A 91 -7.09 -1.52 -4.98
C PHE A 91 -6.06 -0.76 -5.83
N ALA A 92 -6.49 0.24 -6.62
CA ALA A 92 -5.62 1.08 -7.43
C ALA A 92 -4.64 1.94 -6.60
N LEU A 93 -4.99 2.30 -5.37
CA LEU A 93 -4.15 3.06 -4.45
C LEU A 93 -3.28 2.16 -3.55
N TYR A 94 -3.87 1.06 -3.11
CA TYR A 94 -3.24 0.09 -2.20
C TYR A 94 -2.15 -0.72 -2.90
N TYR A 95 -2.49 -1.38 -4.01
CA TYR A 95 -1.66 -2.45 -4.54
C TYR A 95 -0.29 -1.97 -5.06
N PRO A 96 -0.17 -0.86 -5.83
CA PRO A 96 1.13 -0.36 -6.25
C PRO A 96 2.01 0.10 -5.08
N THR A 97 1.42 0.78 -4.09
CA THR A 97 2.13 1.19 -2.87
C THR A 97 2.65 -0.02 -2.11
N TYR A 98 1.80 -1.03 -1.90
CA TYR A 98 2.18 -2.28 -1.22
C TYR A 98 3.28 -3.03 -1.99
N LYS A 99 3.21 -3.06 -3.32
CA LYS A 99 4.22 -3.67 -4.17
C LYS A 99 5.59 -2.98 -4.05
N LEU A 100 5.61 -1.64 -3.93
CA LEU A 100 6.86 -0.92 -3.67
C LEU A 100 7.40 -1.23 -2.27
N ILE A 101 6.56 -1.28 -1.24
CA ILE A 101 7.00 -1.70 0.10
C ILE A 101 7.68 -3.09 0.04
N ASN A 102 7.18 -4.03 -0.77
CA ASN A 102 7.75 -5.37 -0.89
C ASN A 102 9.15 -5.44 -1.54
N LEU A 103 9.66 -4.37 -2.17
CA LEU A 103 11.03 -4.39 -2.71
C LEU A 103 12.08 -4.45 -1.59
N PHE A 104 11.83 -3.78 -0.47
CA PHE A 104 12.61 -3.92 0.76
C PHE A 104 11.68 -4.42 1.85
N VAL A 105 11.77 -5.72 2.17
CA VAL A 105 10.94 -6.35 3.19
C VAL A 105 11.26 -5.74 4.55
N ILE A 106 10.46 -4.74 4.94
CA ILE A 106 10.50 -4.08 6.24
C ILE A 106 9.15 -4.38 6.94
N PRO A 107 9.05 -5.48 7.69
CA PRO A 107 7.78 -5.98 8.23
C PRO A 107 6.98 -4.96 9.04
N PRO A 108 7.59 -4.13 9.94
CA PRO A 108 6.84 -3.13 10.69
C PRO A 108 6.14 -2.10 9.81
N ILE A 109 6.77 -1.70 8.69
CA ILE A 109 6.20 -0.72 7.76
C ILE A 109 4.97 -1.30 7.04
N LYS A 110 5.00 -2.58 6.68
CA LYS A 110 3.86 -3.27 6.04
C LYS A 110 2.67 -3.32 6.97
N SER A 111 2.87 -3.81 8.20
CA SER A 111 1.82 -3.89 9.23
C SER A 111 1.25 -2.50 9.55
N PHE A 112 2.11 -1.48 9.63
CA PHE A 112 1.69 -0.09 9.81
C PHE A 112 0.85 0.43 8.63
N TYR A 113 1.30 0.22 7.39
CA TYR A 113 0.56 0.68 6.22
C TYR A 113 -0.82 0.02 6.10
N LEU A 114 -0.87 -1.31 6.25
CA LEU A 114 -2.11 -2.08 6.16
C LEU A 114 -3.12 -1.65 7.24
N SER A 115 -2.67 -1.30 8.44
CA SER A 115 -3.57 -0.82 9.50
C SER A 115 -4.16 0.56 9.19
N LEU A 116 -3.36 1.48 8.61
CA LEU A 116 -3.84 2.80 8.18
C LEU A 116 -4.98 2.72 7.16
N ILE A 117 -4.94 1.71 6.28
CA ILE A 117 -5.89 1.55 5.18
C ILE A 117 -7.07 0.63 5.52
N GLY A 118 -7.14 0.10 6.75
CA GLY A 118 -8.34 -0.55 7.27
C GLY A 118 -8.20 -2.02 7.66
N CYS A 119 -7.00 -2.58 7.63
CA CYS A 119 -6.75 -3.91 8.20
C CYS A 119 -6.71 -3.85 9.73
N LYS A 120 -7.38 -4.80 10.37
CA LYS A 120 -7.25 -5.00 11.81
C LYS A 120 -6.01 -5.85 12.05
N ILE A 121 -4.94 -5.24 12.53
CA ILE A 121 -3.64 -5.89 12.72
C ILE A 121 -3.23 -5.77 14.19
N GLY A 122 -2.93 -6.92 14.79
CA GLY A 122 -2.41 -7.05 16.14
C GLY A 122 -0.96 -6.62 16.29
N LYS A 123 -0.42 -6.79 17.50
CA LYS A 123 0.96 -6.51 17.85
C LYS A 123 1.89 -7.61 17.33
N ASN A 124 3.13 -7.25 17.00
CA ASN A 124 4.17 -8.21 16.61
C ASN A 124 3.77 -9.10 15.40
N VAL A 125 3.05 -8.52 14.43
CA VAL A 125 2.70 -9.20 13.17
C VAL A 125 3.83 -9.07 12.16
N PHE A 126 4.26 -10.21 11.62
CA PHE A 126 5.34 -10.30 10.64
C PHE A 126 4.83 -10.76 9.27
N LEU A 127 5.02 -9.93 8.25
CA LEU A 127 4.64 -10.20 6.86
C LEU A 127 5.89 -10.39 6.00
N SER A 128 6.18 -11.64 5.64
CA SER A 128 7.46 -12.07 5.06
C SER A 128 7.75 -11.60 3.62
N GLY A 129 6.78 -11.06 2.89
CA GLY A 129 6.96 -10.50 1.54
C GLY A 129 5.93 -11.00 0.52
N GLU A 130 5.44 -10.10 -0.34
CA GLU A 130 4.61 -10.44 -1.52
C GLU A 130 3.25 -11.10 -1.24
N GLU A 131 2.67 -10.90 -0.06
CA GLU A 131 1.34 -11.42 0.26
C GLU A 131 0.26 -10.70 -0.54
N TRP A 132 -0.80 -11.44 -0.89
CA TRP A 132 -1.99 -10.92 -1.54
C TRP A 132 -3.10 -10.88 -0.51
N LEU A 133 -3.38 -9.68 -0.01
CA LEU A 133 -4.31 -9.42 1.08
C LEU A 133 -5.41 -8.45 0.64
N ASP A 134 -6.63 -8.67 1.12
CA ASP A 134 -7.75 -7.73 1.11
C ASP A 134 -7.85 -7.02 2.46
N PRO A 135 -7.24 -5.83 2.64
CA PRO A 135 -7.01 -5.31 3.99
C PRO A 135 -8.33 -4.99 4.72
N CYS A 136 -9.39 -4.59 4.01
CA CYS A 136 -10.69 -4.28 4.64
C CYS A 136 -11.49 -5.53 5.08
N LEU A 137 -11.07 -6.74 4.70
CA LEU A 137 -11.79 -7.99 4.95
C LEU A 137 -11.00 -9.00 5.79
N ILE A 138 -9.86 -8.59 6.34
CA ILE A 138 -8.91 -9.45 7.05
C ILE A 138 -8.61 -8.87 8.43
N GLU A 139 -8.50 -9.78 9.40
CA GLU A 139 -8.05 -9.50 10.75
C GLU A 139 -6.86 -10.40 11.08
N ILE A 140 -5.77 -9.83 11.57
CA ILE A 140 -4.53 -10.54 11.91
C ILE A 140 -4.27 -10.37 13.39
N GLY A 141 -4.21 -11.49 14.13
CA GLY A 141 -3.98 -11.50 15.58
C GLY A 141 -2.53 -11.21 15.98
N ASP A 142 -2.34 -10.99 17.27
CA ASP A 142 -1.02 -10.72 17.87
C ASP A 142 -0.02 -11.87 17.62
N ASN A 143 1.27 -11.57 17.48
CA ASN A 143 2.34 -12.58 17.34
C ASN A 143 2.15 -13.52 16.13
N THR A 144 1.45 -13.06 15.09
CA THR A 144 1.23 -13.83 13.85
C THR A 144 2.37 -13.60 12.86
N MET A 145 2.89 -14.67 12.27
CA MET A 145 3.78 -14.61 11.11
C MET A 145 3.07 -15.17 9.88
N ILE A 146 3.02 -14.39 8.80
CA ILE A 146 2.51 -14.83 7.50
C ILE A 146 3.71 -15.03 6.56
N GLY A 147 3.80 -16.23 6.00
CA GLY A 147 4.82 -16.60 5.03
C GLY A 147 4.70 -15.79 3.73
N GLY A 148 5.81 -15.69 3.01
CA GLY A 148 5.85 -14.90 1.79
C GLY A 148 4.96 -15.51 0.70
N ARG A 149 4.42 -14.68 -0.18
CA ARG A 149 3.52 -15.07 -1.30
C ARG A 149 2.22 -15.74 -0.86
N ALA A 150 1.86 -15.66 0.42
CA ALA A 150 0.56 -16.11 0.90
C ALA A 150 -0.57 -15.32 0.23
N MET A 151 -1.68 -15.99 -0.07
CA MET A 151 -2.87 -15.39 -0.67
C MET A 151 -4.04 -15.57 0.28
N ILE A 152 -4.54 -14.47 0.82
CA ILE A 152 -5.66 -14.42 1.76
C ILE A 152 -6.59 -13.34 1.23
N LEU A 153 -7.62 -13.75 0.49
CA LEU A 153 -8.52 -12.84 -0.22
C LEU A 153 -9.94 -13.11 0.22
N GLY A 154 -10.68 -12.04 0.52
CA GLY A 154 -12.13 -12.06 0.81
C GLY A 154 -12.98 -11.72 -0.41
N HIS A 155 -12.38 -11.31 -1.52
CA HIS A 155 -13.10 -10.98 -2.75
C HIS A 155 -13.17 -12.14 -3.74
N ILE A 156 -14.32 -12.24 -4.42
CA ILE A 156 -14.54 -13.08 -5.61
C ILE A 156 -15.27 -12.21 -6.64
N ALA A 157 -14.81 -12.18 -7.89
CA ALA A 157 -15.32 -11.28 -8.93
C ALA A 157 -15.67 -12.00 -10.25
N GLU A 158 -16.71 -12.82 -10.23
CA GLU A 158 -17.25 -13.51 -11.41
C GLU A 158 -18.37 -12.69 -12.08
N HIS A 159 -19.62 -13.12 -11.94
CA HIS A 159 -20.82 -12.41 -12.37
C HIS A 159 -21.19 -11.24 -11.44
N LYS A 160 -20.88 -11.39 -10.16
CA LYS A 160 -21.05 -10.38 -9.11
C LYS A 160 -19.72 -10.20 -8.39
N LEU A 161 -19.57 -9.06 -7.73
CA LEU A 161 -18.49 -8.83 -6.78
C LEU A 161 -18.97 -9.30 -5.41
N ILE A 162 -18.42 -10.39 -4.91
CA ILE A 162 -18.69 -10.92 -3.58
C ILE A 162 -17.51 -10.54 -2.70
N LEU A 163 -17.80 -9.86 -1.60
CA LEU A 163 -16.84 -9.45 -0.58
C LEU A 163 -17.25 -10.13 0.73
N GLN A 164 -16.45 -11.07 1.19
CA GLN A 164 -16.71 -11.85 2.40
C GLN A 164 -15.55 -11.68 3.38
N LEU A 165 -15.84 -11.56 4.67
CA LEU A 165 -14.80 -11.59 5.69
C LEU A 165 -14.13 -12.96 5.63
N ASN A 166 -12.87 -12.97 5.24
CA ASN A 166 -12.09 -14.19 5.20
C ASN A 166 -11.06 -14.13 6.30
N PHE A 167 -11.34 -14.93 7.33
CA PHE A 167 -10.43 -15.40 8.37
C PHE A 167 -9.76 -14.33 9.23
N ALA A 168 -10.09 -14.34 10.52
CA ALA A 168 -9.14 -13.89 11.51
C ALA A 168 -7.98 -14.91 11.56
N ILE A 169 -6.75 -14.42 11.44
CA ILE A 169 -5.54 -15.25 11.49
C ILE A 169 -5.07 -15.24 12.95
N TRP A 170 -5.23 -16.37 13.66
CA TRP A 170 -4.85 -16.52 15.08
C TRP A 170 -3.31 -16.55 15.25
N PRO A 171 -2.76 -16.06 16.39
CA PRO A 171 -3.32 -16.16 17.74
C PRO A 171 -3.69 -14.82 18.43
N PHE A 172 -4.84 -14.76 19.11
CA PHE A 172 -5.09 -13.74 20.13
C PHE A 172 -4.52 -14.24 21.47
N SER A 173 -3.55 -13.54 22.06
CA SER A 173 -3.24 -13.68 23.49
C SER A 173 -4.11 -12.69 24.26
N HIS A 174 -4.96 -13.22 25.15
CA HIS A 174 -5.82 -12.47 26.08
C HIS A 174 -5.08 -11.38 26.86
#